data_AF-A0A399NR73-F1
#
_entry.id   AF-A0A399NR73-F1
#
_cell.length_a   1.000
_cell.length_b   1.000
_cell.length_c   1.000
_cell.angle_alpha   90.00
_cell.angle_beta   90.00
_cell.angle_gamma   90.00
#
_symmetry.space_group_name_H-M   'P 1'
#
loop_
_entity.id
_entity.type
_entity.pdbx_description
1 polymer ?
#
loop_
_entity_poly.entity_id
_entity_poly.type
_entity_poly.pdbx_seq_one_letter_code
_entity_poly.pdbx_strand_id
1 'polypeptide(L)'
;DAAAEGARTAALAGATRADGVERTRELITTAVGARYAEDVTAGTGTVLGHAVVSVTVRTTLPLIGLLGVDRGLEVTGHAAVERLG
;
A
#
# COMPACT_ATOMS: atom_id res chain seq x y z
N ASP A 1 4.87 7.03 2.52
CA ASP A 1 5.29 6.57 1.17
C ASP A 1 5.12 5.06 0.98
N ALA A 2 5.19 4.23 2.03
CA ALA A 2 5.09 2.76 1.95
C ALA A 2 4.06 2.19 0.96
N ALA A 3 2.81 2.67 0.98
CA ALA A 3 1.78 2.21 0.04
C ALA A 3 2.12 2.52 -1.44
N ALA A 4 2.73 3.68 -1.71
CA ALA A 4 3.16 4.05 -3.06
C ALA A 4 4.36 3.19 -3.50
N GLU A 5 5.31 2.92 -2.61
CA GLU A 5 6.44 2.05 -2.91
C GLU A 5 5.99 0.60 -3.13
N GLY A 6 5.06 0.08 -2.34
CA GLY A 6 4.47 -1.24 -2.59
C GLY A 6 3.72 -1.32 -3.92
N ALA A 7 2.97 -0.28 -4.28
CA ALA A 7 2.33 -0.20 -5.59
C ALA A 7 3.36 -0.23 -6.72
N ARG A 8 4.49 0.48 -6.55
CA ARG A 8 5.61 0.47 -7.50
C ARG A 8 6.22 -0.92 -7.62
N THR A 9 6.52 -1.58 -6.49
CA THR A 9 7.07 -2.95 -6.48
C THR A 9 6.17 -3.92 -7.23
N ALA A 10 4.86 -3.90 -6.96
CA ALA A 10 3.90 -4.77 -7.63
C ALA A 10 3.62 -4.40 -9.10
N ALA A 11 4.05 -3.22 -9.56
CA ALA A 11 3.89 -2.77 -10.94
C ALA A 11 5.08 -3.13 -11.85
N LEU A 12 6.18 -3.64 -11.28
CA LEU A 12 7.36 -4.08 -12.04
C LEU A 12 7.05 -5.30 -12.91
N ALA A 13 7.73 -5.42 -14.05
CA ALA A 13 7.59 -6.58 -14.92
C ALA A 13 7.93 -7.88 -14.18
N GLY A 14 6.99 -8.83 -14.17
CA GLY A 14 7.15 -10.12 -13.50
C GLY A 14 6.86 -10.11 -11.99
N ALA A 15 6.57 -8.95 -11.40
CA ALA A 15 6.11 -8.87 -10.01
C ALA A 15 4.64 -9.29 -9.87
N THR A 16 4.28 -9.64 -8.65
CA THR A 16 2.93 -9.99 -8.23
C THR A 16 2.35 -8.93 -7.31
N ARG A 17 1.03 -8.96 -7.14
CA ARG A 17 0.35 -8.15 -6.13
C ARG A 17 0.84 -8.44 -4.70
N ALA A 18 1.24 -9.68 -4.43
CA ALA A 18 1.74 -10.08 -3.12
C ALA A 18 3.07 -9.37 -2.80
N ASP A 19 3.95 -9.19 -3.79
CA ASP A 19 5.24 -8.51 -3.60
C ASP A 19 5.06 -7.06 -3.12
N GLY A 20 4.05 -6.36 -3.65
CA GLY A 20 3.70 -5.02 -3.18
C GLY A 20 3.10 -4.98 -1.78
N VAL A 21 2.30 -5.99 -1.41
CA VAL A 21 1.76 -6.14 -0.05
C VAL A 21 2.90 -6.37 0.94
N GLU A 22 3.78 -7.33 0.67
CA GLU A 22 4.92 -7.64 1.53
C GLU A 22 5.84 -6.43 1.68
N ARG A 23 6.18 -5.77 0.57
CA ARG A 23 7.01 -4.56 0.61
C ARG A 23 6.39 -3.46 1.46
N THR A 24 5.09 -3.26 1.36
CA THR A 24 4.37 -2.27 2.18
C THR A 24 4.37 -2.66 3.65
N ARG A 25 4.15 -3.95 3.96
CA ARG A 25 4.18 -4.47 5.33
C ARG A 25 5.55 -4.27 5.97
N GLU A 26 6.63 -4.58 5.25
CA GLU A 26 8.00 -4.35 5.71
C GLU A 26 8.23 -2.89 6.08
N LEU A 27 7.96 -1.97 5.15
CA LEU A 27 8.21 -0.54 5.34
C LEU A 27 7.42 0.04 6.52
N ILE A 28 6.14 -0.30 6.65
CA ILE A 28 5.31 0.16 7.77
C ILE A 28 5.79 -0.46 9.08
N THR A 29 6.12 -1.74 9.08
CA THR A 29 6.62 -2.44 10.27
C THR A 29 7.91 -1.81 10.77
N THR A 30 8.84 -1.50 9.88
CA THR A 30 10.10 -0.83 10.24
C THR A 30 9.87 0.59 10.75
N ALA A 31 8.96 1.35 10.12
CA ALA A 31 8.77 2.76 10.46
C ALA A 31 7.98 2.98 11.75
N VAL A 32 6.90 2.21 11.97
CA VAL A 32 5.92 2.47 13.04
C VAL A 32 5.46 1.22 13.81
N GLY A 33 5.84 0.03 13.34
CA GLY A 33 5.56 -1.26 13.99
C GLY A 33 4.46 -2.08 13.32
N ALA A 34 4.54 -3.39 13.50
CA ALA A 34 3.73 -4.40 12.78
C ALA A 34 2.20 -4.19 12.91
N ARG A 35 1.73 -3.68 14.04
CA ARG A 35 0.30 -3.40 14.29
C ARG A 35 -0.35 -2.46 13.27
N TYR A 36 0.43 -1.60 12.61
CA TYR A 36 -0.09 -0.70 11.58
C TYR A 36 -0.09 -1.32 10.17
N ALA A 37 0.47 -2.51 10.03
CA ALA A 37 0.62 -3.22 8.76
C ALA A 37 -0.36 -4.41 8.62
N GLU A 38 -1.35 -4.54 9.50
CA GLU A 38 -2.21 -5.73 9.58
C GLU A 38 -3.14 -5.89 8.36
N ASP A 39 -3.74 -4.78 7.90
CA ASP A 39 -4.64 -4.75 6.73
C ASP A 39 -3.98 -3.97 5.58
N VAL A 40 -3.28 -4.73 4.73
CA VAL A 40 -2.64 -4.26 3.49
C VAL A 40 -3.16 -5.12 2.35
N THR A 41 -3.69 -4.48 1.32
CA THR A 41 -4.27 -5.15 0.15
C THR A 41 -3.76 -4.53 -1.14
N ALA A 42 -3.62 -5.34 -2.18
CA ALA A 42 -3.20 -4.89 -3.51
C ALA A 42 -4.25 -5.22 -4.58
N GLY A 43 -4.47 -4.26 -5.47
CA GLY A 43 -5.43 -4.32 -6.55
C GLY A 43 -4.87 -3.76 -7.85
N THR A 44 -5.65 -3.86 -8.91
CA THR A 44 -5.40 -3.17 -10.17
C THR A 44 -6.54 -2.20 -10.43
N GLY A 45 -6.26 -1.15 -11.20
CA GLY A 45 -7.26 -0.15 -11.51
C GLY A 45 -6.84 0.74 -12.66
N THR A 46 -7.53 1.85 -12.77
CA THR A 46 -7.27 2.87 -13.78
C THR A 46 -7.25 4.23 -13.11
N VAL A 47 -6.20 5.02 -13.36
CA VAL A 47 -6.10 6.42 -12.92
C VAL A 47 -5.90 7.27 -14.16
N LEU A 48 -6.82 8.22 -14.38
CA LEU A 48 -6.82 9.09 -15.56
C LEU A 48 -6.68 8.32 -16.89
N GLY A 49 -7.30 7.13 -16.97
CA GLY A 49 -7.24 6.26 -18.16
C GLY A 49 -6.01 5.36 -18.27
N HIS A 50 -5.03 5.46 -17.36
CA HIS A 50 -3.84 4.61 -17.34
C HIS A 50 -4.02 3.42 -16.40
N ALA A 51 -3.62 2.23 -16.85
CA ALA A 51 -3.61 1.03 -16.00
C ALA A 51 -2.58 1.19 -14.87
N VAL A 52 -3.04 0.96 -13.64
CA VAL A 52 -2.21 1.07 -12.44
C VAL A 52 -2.36 -0.16 -11.55
N VAL A 53 -1.34 -0.41 -10.74
CA VAL A 53 -1.44 -1.21 -9.53
C VAL A 53 -1.70 -0.26 -8.36
N SER A 54 -2.57 -0.67 -7.44
CA SER A 54 -2.85 0.05 -6.20
C SER A 54 -2.50 -0.81 -4.99
N VAL A 55 -1.97 -0.18 -3.93
CA VAL A 55 -1.85 -0.81 -2.61
C VAL A 55 -2.58 0.06 -1.60
N THR A 56 -3.52 -0.54 -0.88
CA THR A 56 -4.32 0.13 0.16
C THR A 56 -3.96 -0.43 1.52
N VAL A 57 -3.72 0.48 2.46
CA VAL A 57 -3.52 0.18 3.88
C VAL A 57 -4.67 0.75 4.67
N ARG A 58 -5.29 -0.09 5.50
CA ARG A 58 -6.29 0.34 6.48
C ARG A 58 -5.76 0.09 7.87
N THR A 59 -5.75 1.11 8.72
CA THR A 59 -5.27 0.94 10.09
C THR A 59 -5.88 1.98 11.02
N THR A 60 -5.65 1.83 12.31
CA THR A 60 -6.04 2.82 13.32
C THR A 60 -5.08 4.00 13.24
N LEU A 61 -5.64 5.20 13.08
CA LEU A 61 -4.86 6.44 13.05
C LEU A 61 -4.15 6.64 14.40
N PRO A 62 -2.82 6.73 14.45
CA PRO A 62 -2.12 7.02 15.70
C PRO A 62 -2.32 8.49 16.08
N LEU A 63 -3.29 8.75 16.96
CA LEU A 63 -3.48 10.07 17.56
C LEU A 63 -2.65 10.19 18.84
N ILE A 64 -1.96 11.32 19.01
CA ILE A 64 -1.49 11.77 20.32
C ILE A 64 -2.75 12.19 21.11
N GLY A 65 -3.18 11.38 22.09
CA GLY A 65 -4.38 11.65 22.90
C GLY A 65 -5.49 10.59 22.76
N LEU A 66 -5.22 9.39 23.28
CA LEU A 66 -6.14 8.37 23.84
C LEU A 66 -7.43 7.91 23.13
N LEU A 67 -7.77 8.31 21.90
CA LEU A 67 -8.89 7.71 21.15
C LEU A 67 -8.58 7.62 19.66
N GLY A 68 -7.92 6.55 19.21
CA GLY A 68 -7.85 6.24 17.78
C GLY A 68 -9.23 5.78 17.28
N VAL A 69 -9.71 6.33 16.17
CA VAL A 69 -10.87 5.75 15.47
C VAL A 69 -10.40 4.44 14.83
N ASP A 70 -10.99 3.32 15.23
CA ASP A 70 -10.66 2.02 14.63
C ASP A 70 -10.85 2.06 13.12
N ARG A 71 -9.81 1.65 12.38
CA ARG A 71 -9.73 1.79 10.92
C ARG A 71 -10.00 3.21 10.39
N GLY A 72 -9.71 4.23 11.21
CA GLY A 72 -9.89 5.64 10.86
C GLY A 72 -8.88 6.17 9.85
N LEU A 73 -7.86 5.40 9.46
CA LEU A 73 -6.90 5.75 8.43
C LEU A 73 -6.97 4.73 7.28
N GLU A 74 -7.27 5.22 6.09
CA GLU A 74 -7.10 4.49 4.83
C GLU A 74 -6.17 5.30 3.91
N VAL A 75 -5.13 4.63 3.39
CA VAL A 75 -4.17 5.23 2.46
C VAL A 75 -4.00 4.31 1.26
N THR A 76 -4.11 4.85 0.05
CA THR A 76 -3.88 4.12 -1.19
C THR A 76 -2.73 4.74 -1.98
N GLY A 77 -1.72 3.93 -2.28
CA GLY A 77 -0.66 4.25 -3.23
C GLY A 77 -0.97 3.66 -4.60
N HIS A 78 -0.51 4.33 -5.66
CA HIS A 78 -0.71 3.90 -7.05
C HIS A 78 0.62 3.93 -7.82
N ALA A 79 0.81 3.01 -8.75
CA ALA A 79 1.91 3.01 -9.71
C ALA A 79 1.45 2.52 -11.08
N ALA A 80 1.96 3.15 -12.15
CA ALA A 80 1.69 2.72 -13.51
C ALA A 80 2.32 1.35 -13.78
N VAL A 81 1.57 0.48 -14.47
CA VAL A 81 2.06 -0.87 -14.82
C VAL A 81 3.19 -0.75 -15.84
N GLU A 82 4.35 -1.34 -15.54
CA GLU A 82 5.43 -1.46 -16.50
C GLU A 82 5.06 -2.51 -17.55
N ARG A 83 5.06 -2.12 -18.82
CA ARG A 83 4.89 -3.05 -19.94
C ARG A 83 6.21 -3.13 -20.69
N LEU A 84 6.75 -4.34 -20.80
CA LEU A 84 7.81 -4.63 -21.78
C LEU A 84 7.17 -4.49 -23.16
N GLY A 85 7.63 -3.48 -23.92
CA GLY A 85 7.23 -3.25 -25.30
C GLY A 85 7.91 -4.21 -26.27
#